data_AF-A0A2E2HGF0-F1
#
_entry.id   AF-A0A2E2HGF0-F1
#
_cell.length_a   1.000
_cell.length_b   1.000
_cell.length_c   1.000
_cell.angle_alpha   90.00
_cell.angle_beta   90.00
_cell.angle_gamma   90.00
#
_symmetry.space_group_name_H-M   'P 1'
#
loop_
_entity.id
_entity.type
_entity.pdbx_description
1 polymer ?
#
loop_
_entity_poly.entity_id
_entity_poly.type
_entity_poly.pdbx_seq_one_letter_code
_entity_poly.pdbx_strand_id
1 'polypeptide(L)'
;MTVLVEGISVIIKLEAIERVIPDGFEGFRQYIPNFAWCKDDNLVRLAFLSPEEATKFAEKLESLKLEHWGKEGAQDFVLVDQMRGIPTRCNWLEFGHVDLNHDPEKKVAACRLAGTKDKSIVTPENWKYENSLTKEYGVMPPDQQDKT
;
A
#
# COMPACT_ATOMS: atom_id res chain seq x y z
N MET A 1 -3.05 2.41 12.16
CA MET A 1 -3.98 3.07 11.22
C MET A 1 -4.04 2.22 9.96
N THR A 2 -4.68 2.69 8.90
CA THR A 2 -4.74 2.01 7.59
C THR A 2 -4.21 2.97 6.53
N VAL A 3 -3.38 2.52 5.60
CA VAL A 3 -2.89 3.35 4.48
C VAL A 3 -3.80 3.21 3.27
N LEU A 4 -4.07 4.32 2.57
CA LEU A 4 -4.82 4.32 1.31
C LEU A 4 -4.13 3.44 0.26
N VAL A 5 -4.92 2.62 -0.45
CA VAL A 5 -4.51 1.92 -1.68
C VAL A 5 -5.27 2.53 -2.84
N GLU A 6 -4.53 3.11 -3.78
CA GLU A 6 -5.10 3.76 -4.96
C GLU A 6 -4.26 3.40 -6.20
N GLY A 7 -4.92 3.01 -7.29
CA GLY A 7 -4.27 2.44 -8.47
C GLY A 7 -3.39 1.25 -8.10
N ILE A 8 -2.09 1.38 -8.37
CA ILE A 8 -1.07 0.37 -8.04
C ILE A 8 -0.20 0.94 -6.94
N SER A 9 -0.07 0.18 -5.86
CA SER A 9 0.67 0.59 -4.68
C SER A 9 1.75 -0.42 -4.31
N VAL A 10 2.90 0.06 -3.85
CA VAL A 10 3.87 -0.76 -3.11
C VAL A 10 3.69 -0.46 -1.63
N ILE A 11 3.39 -1.49 -0.85
CA ILE A 11 3.25 -1.42 0.60
C ILE A 11 4.48 -2.04 1.24
N ILE A 12 5.17 -1.28 2.10
CA ILE A 12 6.44 -1.66 2.73
C ILE A 12 6.25 -1.60 4.24
N LYS A 13 6.77 -2.58 4.96
CA LYS A 13 6.88 -2.50 6.42
C LYS A 13 7.88 -1.41 6.80
N LEU A 14 7.47 -0.48 7.66
CA LEU A 14 8.34 0.58 8.16
C LEU A 14 9.55 -0.02 8.91
N GLU A 15 9.35 -1.08 9.70
CA GLU A 15 10.43 -1.80 10.40
C GLU A 15 11.51 -2.35 9.43
N ALA A 16 11.13 -2.74 8.21
CA ALA A 16 12.07 -3.27 7.24
C ALA A 16 12.95 -2.16 6.67
N ILE A 17 12.38 -0.98 6.43
CA ILE A 17 13.12 0.23 6.04
C ILE A 17 14.11 0.60 7.14
N GLU A 18 13.64 0.68 8.39
CA GLU A 18 14.48 1.01 9.54
C GLU A 18 15.64 0.02 9.74
N ARG A 19 15.43 -1.25 9.41
CA ARG A 19 16.44 -2.30 9.51
C ARG A 19 17.57 -2.18 8.49
N VAL A 20 17.28 -1.78 7.25
CA VAL A 20 18.25 -1.89 6.13
C VAL A 20 18.73 -0.56 5.58
N ILE A 21 18.01 0.53 5.85
CA ILE A 21 18.33 1.87 5.34
C ILE A 21 18.98 2.70 6.46
N PRO A 22 20.19 3.26 6.25
CA PRO A 22 20.77 4.23 7.16
C PRO A 22 19.83 5.42 7.39
N ASP A 23 19.74 5.90 8.62
CA ASP A 23 18.79 6.96 9.03
C ASP A 23 17.30 6.57 8.86
N GLY A 24 17.01 5.28 8.68
CA GLY A 24 15.67 4.71 8.61
C GLY A 24 14.80 5.36 7.53
N PHE A 25 13.56 5.71 7.89
CA PHE A 25 12.63 6.32 6.94
C PHE A 25 13.15 7.64 6.39
N GLU A 26 13.86 8.44 7.18
CA GLU A 26 14.41 9.72 6.75
C GLU A 26 15.44 9.53 5.63
N GLY A 27 16.32 8.54 5.77
CA GLY A 27 17.22 8.13 4.69
C GLY A 27 16.48 7.55 3.49
N PHE A 28 15.38 6.83 3.72
CA PHE A 28 14.58 6.24 2.65
C PHE A 28 13.87 7.28 1.76
N ARG A 29 13.58 8.47 2.28
CA ARG A 29 12.92 9.55 1.52
C ARG A 29 13.62 9.90 0.20
N GLN A 30 14.93 9.69 0.10
CA GLN A 30 15.68 9.92 -1.13
C GLN A 30 15.27 9.01 -2.31
N TYR A 31 14.65 7.87 -2.03
CA TYR A 31 14.20 6.91 -3.04
C TYR A 31 12.72 7.09 -3.43
N ILE A 32 11.97 7.89 -2.67
CA ILE A 32 10.53 8.02 -2.85
C ILE A 32 10.24 8.83 -4.12
N PRO A 33 9.47 8.30 -5.09
CA PRO A 33 9.00 9.07 -6.23
C PRO A 33 8.05 10.19 -5.77
N ASN A 34 8.06 11.32 -6.48
CA ASN A 34 7.35 12.53 -6.05
C ASN A 34 5.84 12.32 -5.76
N PHE A 35 5.39 12.93 -4.65
CA PHE A 35 4.01 13.29 -4.27
C PHE A 35 2.91 12.23 -4.13
N ALA A 36 3.19 10.94 -4.30
CA ALA A 36 2.14 9.90 -4.17
C ALA A 36 2.42 8.89 -3.04
N TRP A 37 2.80 9.37 -1.86
CA TRP A 37 3.09 8.49 -0.71
C TRP A 37 2.37 8.90 0.57
N CYS A 38 2.18 7.92 1.45
CA CYS A 38 1.75 8.13 2.83
C CYS A 38 2.33 7.04 3.72
N LYS A 39 2.32 7.25 5.04
CA LYS A 39 2.74 6.22 6.00
C LYS A 39 1.90 6.30 7.27
N ASP A 40 1.73 5.17 7.93
CA ASP A 40 1.38 5.17 9.35
C ASP A 40 2.59 4.78 10.21
N ASP A 41 2.36 4.25 11.40
CA ASP A 41 3.41 3.82 12.32
C ASP A 41 4.03 2.45 11.93
N ASN A 42 3.41 1.72 11.00
CA ASN A 42 3.82 0.36 10.64
C ASN A 42 4.09 0.19 9.14
N LEU A 43 3.41 0.96 8.29
CA LEU A 43 3.40 0.78 6.84
C LEU A 43 3.77 2.09 6.14
N VAL A 44 4.56 1.95 5.08
CA VAL A 44 4.79 2.98 4.06
C VAL A 44 4.09 2.53 2.78
N ARG A 45 3.33 3.43 2.17
CA ARG A 45 2.67 3.21 0.88
C ARG A 45 3.18 4.20 -0.15
N LEU A 46 3.53 3.68 -1.32
CA LEU A 46 3.91 4.44 -2.51
C LEU A 46 2.97 4.10 -3.66
N ALA A 47 2.44 5.10 -4.37
CA ALA A 47 1.61 4.90 -5.56
C ALA A 47 2.42 4.98 -6.84
N PHE A 48 1.98 4.25 -7.86
CA PHE A 48 2.57 4.22 -9.19
C PHE A 48 1.50 4.38 -10.26
N LEU A 49 1.86 4.97 -11.39
CA LEU A 49 0.94 5.17 -12.52
C LEU A 49 0.76 3.89 -13.34
N SER A 50 1.72 2.96 -13.25
CA SER A 50 1.68 1.70 -13.99
C SER A 50 2.28 0.52 -13.21
N PRO A 51 1.90 -0.72 -13.57
CA PRO A 51 2.51 -1.91 -12.99
C PRO A 51 4.02 -2.00 -13.26
N GLU A 52 4.45 -1.51 -14.42
CA GLU A 52 5.85 -1.52 -14.82
C GLU A 52 6.71 -0.65 -13.91
N GLU A 53 6.23 0.57 -13.58
CA GLU A 53 6.92 1.46 -12.64
C GLU A 53 6.99 0.86 -11.23
N ALA A 54 5.88 0.27 -10.76
CA ALA A 54 5.85 -0.41 -9.46
C ALA A 54 6.84 -1.59 -9.42
N THR A 55 6.95 -2.34 -10.51
CA THR A 55 7.88 -3.48 -10.63
C THR A 55 9.34 -3.01 -10.63
N LYS A 56 9.68 -1.97 -11.40
CA LYS A 56 11.02 -1.37 -11.37
C LYS A 56 11.38 -0.84 -9.98
N PHE A 57 10.40 -0.32 -9.25
CA PHE A 57 10.62 0.12 -7.89
C PHE A 57 10.81 -1.07 -6.93
N ALA A 58 10.07 -2.16 -7.10
CA ALA A 58 10.29 -3.40 -6.34
C ALA A 58 11.72 -3.95 -6.52
N GLU A 59 12.22 -3.98 -7.76
CA GLU A 59 13.61 -4.35 -8.06
C GLU A 59 14.61 -3.42 -7.36
N LYS A 60 14.28 -2.11 -7.29
CA LYS A 60 15.08 -1.14 -6.53
C LYS A 60 15.09 -1.45 -5.04
N LEU A 61 13.95 -1.82 -4.44
CA LEU A 61 13.88 -2.21 -3.02
C LEU A 61 14.72 -3.45 -2.73
N GLU A 62 14.70 -4.45 -3.62
CA GLU A 62 15.55 -5.63 -3.50
C GLU A 62 17.03 -5.28 -3.54
N SER A 63 17.43 -4.33 -4.41
CA SER A 63 18.81 -3.82 -4.43
C SER A 63 19.23 -3.11 -3.14
N LEU A 64 18.26 -2.64 -2.35
CA LEU A 64 18.45 -2.03 -1.03
C LEU A 64 18.38 -3.06 0.11
N LYS A 65 18.32 -4.36 -0.21
CA LYS A 65 18.20 -5.48 0.75
C LYS A 65 16.85 -5.58 1.46
N LEU A 66 15.79 -5.00 0.89
CA LEU A 66 14.42 -5.31 1.29
C LEU A 66 13.98 -6.58 0.55
N GLU A 67 13.43 -7.56 1.27
CA GLU A 67 13.07 -8.85 0.72
C GLU A 67 11.62 -8.85 0.23
N HIS A 68 11.42 -9.12 -1.06
CA HIS A 68 10.07 -9.30 -1.59
C HIS A 68 9.47 -10.64 -1.14
N TRP A 69 10.19 -11.76 -1.32
CA TRP A 69 9.63 -13.11 -1.15
C TRP A 69 10.46 -14.01 -0.22
N GLY A 70 9.74 -14.83 0.56
CA GLY A 70 10.30 -15.86 1.43
C GLY A 70 9.37 -17.08 1.52
N LYS A 71 9.67 -18.02 2.42
CA LYS A 71 8.94 -19.30 2.53
C LYS A 71 7.43 -19.13 2.76
N GLU A 72 7.03 -18.11 3.51
CA GLU A 72 5.65 -17.87 3.91
C GLU A 72 4.91 -16.83 3.05
N GLY A 73 5.55 -16.34 1.99
CA GLY A 73 4.99 -15.34 1.09
C GLY A 73 5.79 -14.04 1.04
N ALA A 74 5.10 -12.91 0.83
CA ALA A 74 5.71 -11.59 0.85
C ALA A 74 6.33 -11.28 2.23
N GLN A 75 7.53 -10.69 2.29
CA GLN A 75 8.28 -10.51 3.54
C GLN A 75 8.30 -9.06 4.05
N ASP A 76 9.02 -8.18 3.35
CA ASP A 76 9.20 -6.78 3.76
C ASP A 76 8.27 -5.82 3.01
N PHE A 77 7.93 -6.16 1.76
CA PHE A 77 7.03 -5.36 0.95
C PHE A 77 6.21 -6.23 0.00
N VAL A 78 5.13 -5.65 -0.54
CA VAL A 78 4.25 -6.30 -1.50
C VAL A 78 3.58 -5.27 -2.42
N LEU A 79 3.31 -5.66 -3.66
CA LEU A 79 2.48 -4.88 -4.58
C LEU A 79 1.00 -5.11 -4.24
N VAL A 80 0.20 -4.06 -4.29
CA VAL A 80 -1.25 -4.11 -4.04
C VAL A 80 -1.94 -3.31 -5.12
N ASP A 81 -2.97 -3.92 -5.71
CA ASP A 81 -3.84 -3.30 -6.69
C ASP A 81 -5.16 -2.89 -6.03
N GLN A 82 -5.63 -1.67 -6.29
CA GLN A 82 -6.86 -1.15 -5.71
C GLN A 82 -8.09 -2.04 -5.99
N MET A 83 -8.14 -2.69 -7.15
CA MET A 83 -9.28 -3.52 -7.56
C MET A 83 -9.10 -4.99 -7.17
N ARG A 84 -7.87 -5.51 -7.30
CA ARG A 84 -7.56 -6.94 -7.13
C ARG A 84 -7.02 -7.28 -5.75
N GLY A 85 -6.67 -6.30 -4.93
CA GLY A 85 -6.06 -6.51 -3.63
C GLY A 85 -4.61 -6.99 -3.73
N ILE A 86 -4.24 -7.94 -2.88
CA ILE A 86 -2.87 -8.47 -2.78
C ILE A 86 -2.77 -9.68 -3.73
N PRO A 87 -1.99 -9.59 -4.83
CA PRO A 87 -1.89 -10.67 -5.81
C PRO A 87 -1.01 -11.84 -5.35
N THR A 88 -0.29 -11.68 -4.24
CA THR A 88 0.63 -12.68 -3.69
C THR A 88 0.25 -13.03 -2.25
N ARG A 89 0.64 -14.23 -1.80
CA ARG A 89 0.43 -14.63 -0.40
C ARG A 89 1.16 -13.65 0.52
N CYS A 90 0.43 -13.04 1.44
CA CYS A 90 0.96 -12.09 2.41
C CYS A 90 0.23 -12.27 3.74
N ASN A 91 0.95 -12.73 4.78
CA ASN A 91 0.32 -13.02 6.07
C ASN A 91 0.35 -11.82 7.04
N TRP A 92 1.13 -10.79 6.73
CA TRP A 92 1.30 -9.62 7.59
C TRP A 92 0.46 -8.42 7.17
N LEU A 93 -0.17 -8.45 6.00
CA LEU A 93 -0.95 -7.35 5.45
C LEU A 93 -2.40 -7.76 5.25
N GLU A 94 -3.31 -6.96 5.75
CA GLU A 94 -4.73 -7.05 5.43
C GLU A 94 -5.09 -6.01 4.37
N PHE A 95 -5.81 -6.44 3.34
CA PHE A 95 -6.45 -5.57 2.35
C PHE A 95 -7.96 -5.54 2.59
N GLY A 96 -8.56 -4.38 2.41
CA GLY A 96 -10.00 -4.23 2.47
C GLY A 96 -10.44 -2.83 2.09
N HIS A 97 -11.64 -2.48 2.55
CA HIS A 97 -12.25 -1.20 2.24
C HIS A 97 -12.63 -0.45 3.52
N VAL A 98 -12.49 0.87 3.49
CA VAL A 98 -12.90 1.76 4.59
C VAL A 98 -13.77 2.90 4.06
N ASP A 99 -14.72 3.33 4.88
CA ASP A 99 -15.59 4.47 4.59
C ASP A 99 -14.85 5.75 4.97
N LEU A 100 -14.51 6.57 3.97
CA LEU A 100 -13.78 7.81 4.19
C LEU A 100 -14.65 8.78 4.99
N ASN A 101 -14.12 9.30 6.11
CA ASN A 101 -14.85 10.19 7.02
C ASN A 101 -16.21 9.64 7.49
N HIS A 102 -16.34 8.30 7.60
CA HIS A 102 -17.58 7.61 7.95
C HIS A 102 -18.73 7.80 6.95
N ASP A 103 -18.41 8.20 5.71
CA ASP A 103 -19.37 8.31 4.61
C ASP A 103 -19.39 6.99 3.82
N PRO A 104 -20.48 6.19 3.90
CA PRO A 104 -20.57 4.89 3.22
C PRO A 104 -20.57 5.00 1.69
N GLU A 105 -20.84 6.19 1.14
CA GLU A 105 -20.77 6.47 -0.29
C GLU A 105 -19.34 6.76 -0.76
N LYS A 106 -18.42 7.02 0.18
CA LYS A 106 -17.00 7.30 -0.09
C LYS A 106 -16.11 6.16 0.40
N LYS A 107 -16.36 4.96 -0.12
CA LYS A 107 -15.55 3.78 0.16
C LYS A 107 -14.24 3.81 -0.63
N VAL A 108 -13.12 3.57 0.04
CA VAL A 108 -11.76 3.50 -0.55
C VAL A 108 -11.07 2.19 -0.21
N ALA A 109 -10.21 1.71 -1.11
CA ALA A 109 -9.37 0.55 -0.84
C ALA A 109 -8.23 0.94 0.09
N ALA A 110 -7.86 0.06 1.00
CA ALA A 110 -6.90 0.38 2.05
C ALA A 110 -6.22 -0.87 2.60
N CYS A 111 -5.01 -0.66 3.13
CA CYS A 111 -4.18 -1.72 3.69
C CYS A 111 -3.77 -1.40 5.13
N ARG A 112 -3.72 -2.42 5.98
CA ARG A 112 -3.24 -2.29 7.37
C ARG A 112 -2.43 -3.51 7.77
N LEU A 113 -1.57 -3.35 8.76
CA LEU A 113 -0.88 -4.48 9.38
C LEU A 113 -1.92 -5.44 9.96
N ALA A 114 -1.75 -6.74 9.72
CA ALA A 114 -2.68 -7.75 10.18
C ALA A 114 -2.93 -7.68 11.69
N GLY A 115 -4.20 -7.79 12.10
CA GLY A 115 -4.63 -7.63 13.50
C GLY A 115 -4.83 -6.18 13.98
N THR A 116 -4.58 -5.18 13.13
CA THR A 116 -4.85 -3.77 13.47
C THR A 116 -6.35 -3.51 13.58
N LYS A 117 -6.79 -2.98 14.74
CA LYS A 117 -8.22 -2.67 15.01
C LYS A 117 -8.64 -1.25 14.64
N ASP A 118 -7.67 -0.37 14.48
CA ASP A 118 -7.90 1.04 14.14
C ASP A 118 -8.48 1.17 12.73
N LYS A 119 -9.51 2.01 12.59
CA LYS A 119 -10.23 2.28 11.34
C LYS A 119 -9.86 3.61 10.70
N SER A 120 -9.00 4.40 11.34
CA SER A 120 -8.49 5.63 10.75
C SER A 120 -7.69 5.31 9.48
N ILE A 121 -7.79 6.22 8.50
CA ILE A 121 -7.09 6.13 7.23
C ILE A 121 -6.06 7.24 7.10
N VAL A 122 -4.88 6.90 6.63
CA VAL A 122 -3.84 7.83 6.21
C VAL A 122 -3.87 7.93 4.69
N THR A 123 -3.94 9.16 4.19
CA THR A 123 -3.88 9.49 2.76
C THR A 123 -2.60 10.27 2.45
N PRO A 124 -2.16 10.33 1.18
CA PRO A 124 -1.11 11.26 0.78
C PRO A 124 -1.46 12.70 1.14
N GLU A 125 -0.43 13.52 1.32
CA GLU A 125 -0.61 14.94 1.58
C GLU A 125 -1.40 15.59 0.42
N ASN A 126 -2.37 16.44 0.76
CA ASN A 126 -3.26 17.11 -0.19
C ASN A 126 -4.14 16.19 -1.06
N TRP A 127 -4.22 14.89 -0.76
CA TRP A 127 -5.12 13.98 -1.45
C TRP A 127 -6.59 14.36 -1.18
N LYS A 128 -7.42 14.28 -2.23
CA LYS A 128 -8.86 14.59 -2.18
C LYS A 128 -9.64 13.53 -2.93
N TYR A 129 -10.69 13.01 -2.30
CA TYR A 129 -11.55 11.97 -2.88
C TYR A 129 -12.15 12.39 -4.22
N GLU A 130 -12.51 13.66 -4.39
CA GLU A 130 -13.20 14.17 -5.58
C GLU A 130 -12.34 14.07 -6.86
N ASN A 131 -11.01 14.02 -6.72
CA ASN A 131 -10.05 13.90 -7.82
C ASN A 131 -9.32 12.54 -7.79
N SER A 132 -9.86 11.56 -7.07
CA SER A 132 -9.21 10.26 -6.82
C SER A 132 -9.50 9.24 -7.91
N LEU A 133 -8.59 8.29 -8.12
CA LEU A 133 -8.85 7.11 -8.95
C LEU A 133 -9.97 6.26 -8.36
N THR A 134 -10.17 6.31 -7.03
CA THR A 134 -11.35 5.69 -6.41
C THR A 134 -12.67 6.29 -6.89
N LYS A 135 -12.74 7.61 -7.07
CA LYS A 135 -13.95 8.25 -7.58
C LYS A 135 -14.20 7.94 -9.06
N GLU A 136 -13.14 7.82 -9.85
CA GLU A 136 -13.20 7.54 -11.29
C GLU A 136 -13.51 6.07 -11.61
N TYR A 137 -12.86 5.12 -10.92
CA TYR A 137 -12.92 3.69 -11.22
C TYR A 137 -13.66 2.85 -10.17
N GLY A 138 -13.97 3.44 -9.01
CA GLY A 138 -14.62 2.73 -7.90
C GLY A 138 -13.68 1.80 -7.14
N VAL A 139 -14.28 0.93 -6.34
CA VAL A 139 -13.61 -0.19 -5.67
C VAL A 139 -14.40 -1.47 -5.96
N MET A 140 -13.70 -2.60 -6.13
CA MET A 140 -14.39 -3.86 -6.41
C MET A 140 -14.86 -4.51 -5.09
N PRO A 141 -16.10 -5.01 -5.01
CA PRO A 141 -16.55 -5.75 -3.83
C PRO A 141 -15.65 -6.98 -3.57
N PRO A 142 -15.26 -7.27 -2.31
CA PRO A 142 -14.36 -8.39 -1.97
C PRO A 142 -14.87 -9.77 -2.45
N ASP A 143 -16.17 -9.90 -2.61
CA ASP A 143 -16.93 -11.10 -2.95
C ASP A 143 -16.93 -11.47 -4.46
N GLN A 144 -16.18 -10.74 -5.29
CA GLN A 144 -15.96 -11.08 -6.70
C GLN A 144 -14.53 -11.52 -7.02
N GLN A 145 -13.69 -11.80 -6.01
CA GLN A 145 -12.28 -12.18 -6.21
C GLN A 145 -12.05 -13.68 -6.49
N ASP A 146 -13.07 -14.54 -6.44
CA ASP A 146 -12.96 -15.97 -6.78
C ASP A 146 -14.02 -16.41 -7.81
N LYS A 147 -13.76 -16.17 -9.10
CA LYS A 147 -14.30 -16.97 -10.23
C LYS A 147 -13.43 -16.85 -11.48
N THR A 148 -12.24 -17.47 -11.49
CA THR A 148 -11.71 -18.16 -12.68
C THR A 148 -10.59 -19.11 -12.34
#